data_AF-A0A7Z7JFM5-F1
#
_entry.id   AF-A0A7Z7JFM5-F1
#
_cell.length_a   1.000
_cell.length_b   1.000
_cell.length_c   1.000
_cell.angle_alpha   90.00
_cell.angle_beta   90.00
_cell.angle_gamma   90.00
#
_symmetry.space_group_name_H-M   'P 1'
#
loop_
_entity.id
_entity.type
_entity.pdbx_description
1 polymer ?
#
loop_
_entity_poly.entity_id
_entity_poly.type
_entity_poly.pdbx_seq_one_letter_code
_entity_poly.pdbx_strand_id
1 'polypeptide(L)'
;MKAPTSSLLATIKREAKRVARSGATSHSQALEAAARDAGFESWHQLQQAHQDWCERKAKSETFPVDPLLPEDFDQTPNEVRSAAELDEWWDRPYAVTREDGRLEVRCLDGGAWDRSTSYGIASDLDEARKLAEKKLADWLRMRARPTCLIDDGYALVRMPQRPDQQMEILARLDSPAAASAWLKEHGFD
;
A
#
# COMPACT_ATOMS: atom_id res chain seq x y z
N MET A 1 -23.15 3.77 13.65
CA MET A 1 -22.82 4.45 12.39
C MET A 1 -21.58 3.80 11.81
N LYS A 2 -21.62 3.36 10.55
CA LYS A 2 -20.45 2.79 9.85
C LYS A 2 -19.46 3.89 9.49
N ALA A 3 -18.21 3.54 9.24
CA ALA A 3 -17.20 4.47 8.73
C ALA A 3 -17.55 4.92 7.28
N PRO A 4 -17.62 6.22 6.96
CA PRO A 4 -17.93 6.72 5.60
C PRO A 4 -16.75 6.57 4.62
N THR A 5 -16.31 5.33 4.39
CA THR A 5 -15.20 4.98 3.49
C THR A 5 -15.64 4.90 2.03
N SER A 6 -14.67 4.93 1.11
CA SER A 6 -14.91 4.70 -0.32
C SER A 6 -15.57 3.33 -0.59
N SER A 7 -15.14 2.30 0.15
CA SER A 7 -15.68 0.94 0.06
C SER A 7 -17.15 0.88 0.52
N LEU A 8 -17.51 1.59 1.59
CA LEU A 8 -18.90 1.70 2.03
C LEU A 8 -19.78 2.34 0.96
N LEU A 9 -19.36 3.47 0.37
CA LEU A 9 -20.11 4.15 -0.69
C LEU A 9 -20.27 3.25 -1.93
N ALA A 10 -19.23 2.53 -2.34
CA ALA A 10 -19.29 1.62 -3.47
C ALA A 10 -20.26 0.45 -3.23
N THR A 11 -20.29 -0.07 -2.01
CA THR A 11 -21.23 -1.12 -1.59
C THR A 11 -22.66 -0.62 -1.63
N ILE A 12 -22.94 0.55 -1.02
CA ILE A 12 -24.27 1.16 -1.00
C ILE A 12 -24.76 1.47 -2.43
N LYS A 13 -23.91 2.02 -3.30
CA LYS A 13 -24.27 2.29 -4.70
C LYS A 13 -24.61 1.02 -5.47
N ARG A 14 -23.83 -0.06 -5.31
CA ARG A 14 -24.11 -1.37 -5.94
C ARG A 14 -25.45 -1.94 -5.45
N GLU A 15 -25.69 -1.89 -4.15
CA GLU A 15 -26.92 -2.37 -3.54
C GLU A 15 -28.13 -1.57 -4.04
N ALA A 16 -28.06 -0.24 -4.01
CA ALA A 16 -29.13 0.62 -4.49
C ALA A 16 -29.42 0.41 -5.99
N LYS A 17 -28.40 0.11 -6.81
CA LYS A 17 -28.59 -0.26 -8.22
C LYS A 17 -29.28 -1.62 -8.38
N ARG A 18 -28.94 -2.60 -7.55
CA ARG A 18 -29.59 -3.92 -7.52
C ARG A 18 -31.06 -3.81 -7.12
N VAL A 19 -31.36 -3.05 -6.07
CA VAL A 19 -32.73 -2.83 -5.58
C VAL A 19 -33.57 -2.04 -6.59
N ALA A 20 -33.02 -1.01 -7.23
CA ALA A 20 -33.74 -0.28 -8.28
C ALA A 20 -34.14 -1.17 -9.48
N ARG A 21 -33.31 -2.17 -9.81
CA ARG A 21 -33.59 -3.13 -10.88
C ARG A 21 -34.71 -4.12 -10.56
N SER A 22 -35.04 -4.34 -9.29
CA SER A 22 -36.18 -5.19 -8.91
C SER A 22 -37.52 -4.47 -9.01
N GLY A 23 -37.53 -3.18 -9.36
CA GLY A 23 -38.74 -2.42 -9.70
C GLY A 23 -39.55 -1.88 -8.52
N ALA A 24 -39.16 -2.19 -7.28
CA ALA A 24 -39.93 -1.82 -6.08
C ALA A 24 -39.68 -0.37 -5.58
N THR A 25 -38.52 0.21 -5.89
CA THR A 25 -38.13 1.56 -5.44
C THR A 25 -37.20 2.22 -6.46
N SER A 26 -37.20 3.55 -6.51
CA SER A 26 -36.24 4.28 -7.33
C SER A 26 -34.82 4.15 -6.78
N HIS A 27 -33.81 4.35 -7.64
CA HIS A 27 -32.40 4.32 -7.22
C HIS A 27 -32.09 5.31 -6.10
N SER A 28 -32.67 6.51 -6.15
CA SER A 28 -32.50 7.53 -5.11
C SER A 28 -33.10 7.08 -3.77
N GLN A 29 -34.30 6.49 -3.78
CA GLN A 29 -34.92 5.98 -2.55
C GLN A 29 -34.12 4.82 -1.94
N ALA A 30 -33.56 3.96 -2.79
CA ALA A 30 -32.71 2.86 -2.35
C ALA A 30 -31.38 3.34 -1.74
N LEU A 31 -30.78 4.42 -2.28
CA LEU A 31 -29.61 5.06 -1.67
C LEU A 31 -29.93 5.64 -0.29
N GLU A 32 -31.06 6.32 -0.14
CA GLU A 32 -31.50 6.88 1.15
C GLU A 32 -31.72 5.79 2.20
N ALA A 33 -32.40 4.70 1.84
CA ALA A 33 -32.62 3.57 2.75
C ALA A 33 -31.31 2.91 3.19
N ALA A 34 -30.43 2.61 2.23
CA ALA A 34 -29.13 1.98 2.51
C ALA A 34 -28.19 2.89 3.35
N ALA A 35 -28.26 4.21 3.18
CA ALA A 35 -27.54 5.15 4.03
C ALA A 35 -28.06 5.11 5.48
N ARG A 36 -29.37 5.05 5.68
CA ARG A 36 -29.99 4.88 7.01
C ARG A 36 -29.62 3.58 7.68
N ASP A 37 -29.59 2.48 6.94
CA ASP A 37 -29.14 1.18 7.45
C ASP A 37 -27.65 1.19 7.84
N ALA A 38 -26.83 2.01 7.18
CA ALA A 38 -25.44 2.26 7.56
C ALA A 38 -25.31 3.22 8.78
N GLY A 39 -26.43 3.75 9.28
CA GLY A 39 -26.49 4.63 10.44
C GLY A 39 -26.29 6.11 10.14
N PHE A 40 -26.57 6.55 8.90
CA PHE A 40 -26.57 7.95 8.48
C PHE A 40 -28.01 8.45 8.25
N GLU A 41 -28.30 9.71 8.51
CA GLU A 41 -29.63 10.31 8.37
C GLU A 41 -30.13 10.33 6.91
N SER A 42 -29.20 10.53 5.97
CA SER A 42 -29.49 10.58 4.53
C SER A 42 -28.28 10.18 3.69
N TRP A 43 -28.53 9.89 2.41
CA TRP A 43 -27.47 9.68 1.43
C TRP A 43 -26.56 10.93 1.31
N HIS A 44 -27.14 12.14 1.37
CA HIS A 44 -26.38 13.38 1.35
C HIS A 44 -25.44 13.51 2.56
N GLN A 45 -25.92 13.19 3.77
CA GLN A 45 -25.09 13.22 4.98
C GLN A 45 -23.93 12.22 4.88
N LEU A 46 -24.17 11.02 4.34
CA LEU A 46 -23.11 10.05 4.09
C LEU A 46 -22.07 10.58 3.08
N GLN A 47 -22.50 11.23 2.00
CA GLN A 47 -21.58 11.81 1.02
C GLN A 47 -20.72 12.92 1.63
N GLN A 48 -21.33 13.80 2.45
CA GLN A 48 -20.61 14.86 3.14
C GLN A 48 -19.63 14.29 4.17
N ALA A 49 -20.07 13.32 4.97
CA ALA A 49 -19.20 12.63 5.93
C ALA A 49 -18.04 11.89 5.24
N HIS A 50 -18.26 11.36 4.04
CA HIS A 50 -17.21 10.76 3.22
C HIS A 50 -16.23 11.80 2.67
N GLN A 51 -16.74 12.95 2.21
CA GLN A 51 -15.88 14.03 1.76
C GLN A 51 -15.02 14.56 2.90
N ASP A 52 -15.59 14.82 4.08
CA ASP A 52 -14.86 15.24 5.27
C ASP A 52 -13.86 14.17 5.75
N TRP A 53 -14.21 12.89 5.59
CA TRP A 53 -13.30 11.78 5.83
C TRP A 53 -12.11 11.82 4.86
N CYS A 54 -12.36 12.03 3.58
CA CYS A 54 -11.32 12.16 2.55
C CYS A 54 -10.47 13.41 2.73
N GLU A 55 -11.05 14.55 3.14
CA GLU A 55 -10.32 15.80 3.36
C GLU A 55 -9.42 15.74 4.59
N ARG A 56 -9.91 15.21 5.73
CA ARG A 56 -9.07 14.97 6.93
C ARG A 56 -7.89 14.04 6.64
N LYS A 57 -8.10 13.12 5.71
CA LYS A 57 -7.17 12.08 5.29
C LYS A 57 -6.17 12.57 4.24
N ALA A 58 -6.58 13.43 3.31
CA ALA A 58 -5.68 14.14 2.40
C ALA A 58 -4.74 15.09 3.17
N LYS A 59 -5.19 15.61 4.32
CA LYS A 59 -4.38 16.42 5.23
C LYS A 59 -3.35 15.61 6.05
N SER A 60 -3.34 14.29 5.94
CA SER A 60 -2.33 13.39 6.52
C SER A 60 -1.34 12.98 5.43
N GLU A 61 -0.40 13.87 5.11
CA GLU A 61 0.50 13.73 3.94
C GLU A 61 1.47 12.52 3.98
N THR A 62 1.59 11.80 5.09
CA THR A 62 2.61 10.74 5.26
C THR A 62 2.11 9.31 5.27
N PHE A 63 0.80 9.07 5.40
CA PHE A 63 0.25 7.71 5.47
C PHE A 63 -1.23 7.69 5.03
N PRO A 64 -1.52 7.47 3.74
CA PRO A 64 -2.88 7.46 3.24
C PRO A 64 -3.64 6.21 3.74
N VAL A 65 -4.83 6.42 4.29
CA VAL A 65 -5.84 5.34 4.47
C VAL A 65 -6.56 5.17 3.12
N ASP A 66 -7.34 4.11 2.87
CA ASP A 66 -8.11 3.81 1.65
C ASP A 66 -7.81 4.67 0.39
N PRO A 67 -6.58 4.67 -0.15
CA PRO A 67 -6.27 5.54 -1.26
C PRO A 67 -7.03 5.12 -2.52
N LEU A 68 -7.19 6.05 -3.46
CA LEU A 68 -7.59 5.69 -4.81
C LEU A 68 -6.38 5.08 -5.53
N LEU A 69 -6.30 3.75 -5.52
CA LEU A 69 -5.26 3.01 -6.21
C LEU A 69 -5.51 2.99 -7.72
N PRO A 70 -4.46 2.90 -8.55
CA PRO A 70 -4.57 2.58 -9.97
C PRO A 70 -5.44 1.34 -10.22
N GLU A 71 -6.03 1.26 -11.41
CA GLU A 71 -6.70 0.04 -11.86
C GLU A 71 -5.71 -1.14 -11.87
N ASP A 72 -6.15 -2.32 -11.44
CA ASP A 72 -5.33 -3.52 -11.35
C ASP A 72 -4.02 -3.37 -10.54
N PHE A 73 -3.98 -2.43 -9.58
CA PHE A 73 -2.78 -2.14 -8.79
C PHE A 73 -2.14 -3.39 -8.16
N ASP A 74 -2.92 -4.26 -7.52
CA ASP A 74 -2.42 -5.51 -6.91
C ASP A 74 -2.39 -6.72 -7.88
N GLN A 75 -2.60 -6.50 -9.17
CA GLN A 75 -2.49 -7.52 -10.23
C GLN A 75 -1.41 -7.17 -11.27
N THR A 76 -0.85 -5.96 -11.19
CA THR A 76 0.19 -5.48 -12.10
C THR A 76 1.57 -5.95 -11.63
N PRO A 77 2.37 -6.66 -12.46
CA PRO A 77 3.74 -7.01 -12.10
C PRO A 77 4.65 -5.80 -11.91
N ASN A 78 5.60 -5.87 -10.96
CA ASN A 78 6.51 -4.76 -10.64
C ASN A 78 7.33 -4.28 -11.86
N GLU A 79 7.76 -5.19 -12.71
CA GLU A 79 8.63 -4.91 -13.85
C GLU A 79 7.94 -4.14 -14.99
N VAL A 80 6.60 -4.15 -15.04
CA VAL A 80 5.83 -3.48 -16.09
C VAL A 80 5.16 -2.19 -15.62
N ARG A 81 5.36 -1.81 -14.35
CA ARG A 81 4.85 -0.55 -13.81
C ARG A 81 5.51 0.65 -14.49
N SER A 82 4.74 1.72 -14.67
CA SER A 82 5.28 2.98 -15.17
C SER A 82 6.16 3.67 -14.12
N ALA A 83 7.15 4.45 -14.55
CA ALA A 83 7.98 5.24 -13.64
C ALA A 83 7.14 6.18 -12.74
N ALA A 84 6.09 6.79 -13.29
CA ALA A 84 5.20 7.66 -12.52
C ALA A 84 4.44 6.91 -11.41
N GLU A 85 4.01 5.67 -11.66
CA GLU A 85 3.38 4.84 -10.64
C GLU A 85 4.39 4.44 -9.55
N LEU A 86 5.62 4.07 -9.95
CA LEU A 86 6.68 3.76 -9.01
C LEU A 86 7.06 4.97 -8.15
N ASP A 87 7.12 6.18 -8.71
CA ASP A 87 7.41 7.40 -7.94
C ASP A 87 6.33 7.74 -6.90
N GLU A 88 5.07 7.45 -7.26
CA GLU A 88 3.90 7.73 -6.42
C GLU A 88 3.66 6.66 -5.34
N TRP A 89 3.98 5.39 -5.60
CA TRP A 89 3.60 4.28 -4.72
C TRP A 89 4.77 3.51 -4.11
N TRP A 90 5.96 3.55 -4.71
CA TRP A 90 7.08 2.73 -4.23
C TRP A 90 7.58 3.21 -2.87
N ASP A 91 7.78 2.27 -1.95
CA ASP A 91 8.20 2.51 -0.56
C ASP A 91 7.30 3.52 0.19
N ARG A 92 6.03 3.63 -0.21
CA ARG A 92 5.04 4.52 0.42
C ARG A 92 3.90 3.68 1.01
N PRO A 93 3.97 3.37 2.33
CA PRO A 93 2.95 2.57 2.97
C PRO A 93 1.60 3.28 3.01
N TYR A 94 0.54 2.48 2.93
CA TYR A 94 -0.84 2.92 3.03
C TYR A 94 -1.66 1.91 3.82
N ALA A 95 -2.88 2.29 4.22
CA ALA A 95 -3.82 1.41 4.89
C ALA A 95 -5.09 1.20 4.07
N VAL A 96 -5.66 0.00 4.12
CA VAL A 96 -6.97 -0.32 3.57
C VAL A 96 -7.88 -0.74 4.72
N THR A 97 -9.04 -0.09 4.85
CA THR A 97 -10.05 -0.41 5.85
C THR A 97 -10.75 -1.72 5.47
N ARG A 98 -10.68 -2.70 6.37
CA ARG A 98 -11.33 -4.00 6.24
C ARG A 98 -12.81 -3.91 6.61
N GLU A 99 -13.56 -4.95 6.28
CA GLU A 99 -15.00 -5.04 6.59
C GLU A 99 -15.31 -4.93 8.10
N ASP A 100 -14.37 -5.36 8.94
CA ASP A 100 -14.47 -5.30 10.41
C ASP A 100 -14.01 -3.97 11.02
N GLY A 101 -13.64 -2.99 10.17
CA GLY A 101 -13.19 -1.66 10.59
C GLY A 101 -11.71 -1.57 10.96
N ARG A 102 -10.97 -2.69 10.99
CA ARG A 102 -9.52 -2.68 11.18
C ARG A 102 -8.79 -2.22 9.91
N LEU A 103 -7.53 -1.85 10.05
CA LEU A 103 -6.69 -1.32 8.98
C LEU A 103 -5.67 -2.37 8.55
N GLU A 104 -5.74 -2.84 7.31
CA GLU A 104 -4.66 -3.61 6.71
C GLU A 104 -3.59 -2.67 6.16
N VAL A 105 -2.36 -2.79 6.66
CA VAL A 105 -1.22 -1.96 6.24
C VAL A 105 -0.52 -2.64 5.08
N ARG A 106 -0.28 -1.89 4.01
CA ARG A 106 0.30 -2.39 2.76
C ARG A 106 1.36 -1.44 2.23
N CYS A 107 2.30 -1.95 1.45
CA CYS A 107 3.35 -1.14 0.81
C CYS A 107 3.76 -1.77 -0.53
N LEU A 108 3.94 -0.97 -1.57
CA LEU A 108 4.56 -1.43 -2.82
C LEU A 108 6.08 -1.26 -2.69
N ASP A 109 6.80 -2.33 -2.33
CA ASP A 109 8.21 -2.25 -1.96
C ASP A 109 9.08 -3.38 -2.55
N GLY A 110 8.47 -4.27 -3.35
CA GLY A 110 9.12 -5.42 -3.95
C GLY A 110 9.19 -6.66 -3.05
N GLY A 111 8.58 -6.65 -1.86
CA GLY A 111 8.47 -7.83 -1.01
C GLY A 111 7.59 -8.94 -1.61
N ALA A 112 6.60 -8.56 -2.41
CA ALA A 112 5.87 -9.45 -3.30
C ALA A 112 6.20 -9.12 -4.77
N TRP A 113 6.17 -10.14 -5.64
CA TRP A 113 6.57 -10.02 -7.04
C TRP A 113 5.55 -9.26 -7.90
N ASP A 114 4.27 -9.34 -7.56
CA ASP A 114 3.14 -8.95 -8.42
C ASP A 114 2.11 -8.01 -7.75
N ARG A 115 2.34 -7.63 -6.50
CA ARG A 115 1.37 -6.85 -5.70
C ARG A 115 2.06 -6.08 -4.58
N SER A 116 1.30 -5.23 -3.88
CA SER A 116 1.74 -4.66 -2.61
C SER A 116 1.97 -5.75 -1.55
N THR A 117 3.01 -5.57 -0.74
CA THR A 117 3.30 -6.41 0.42
C THR A 117 2.33 -6.07 1.55
N SER A 118 1.71 -7.09 2.17
CA SER A 118 0.91 -6.90 3.39
C SER A 118 1.84 -6.89 4.61
N TYR A 119 1.83 -5.78 5.38
CA TYR A 119 2.62 -5.60 6.58
C TYR A 119 1.91 -6.13 7.85
N GLY A 120 0.60 -6.26 7.79
CA GLY A 120 -0.25 -6.79 8.86
C GLY A 120 -1.54 -5.98 9.03
N ILE A 121 -2.26 -6.26 10.11
CA ILE A 121 -3.54 -5.63 10.45
C ILE A 121 -3.37 -4.88 11.76
N ALA A 122 -3.80 -3.62 11.78
CA ALA A 122 -3.83 -2.74 12.94
C ALA A 122 -5.27 -2.41 13.34
N SER A 123 -5.47 -2.15 14.64
CA SER A 123 -6.79 -1.85 15.22
C SER A 123 -7.17 -0.38 15.04
N ASP A 124 -6.18 0.49 14.92
CA ASP A 124 -6.34 1.93 14.73
C ASP A 124 -5.22 2.54 13.87
N LEU A 125 -5.33 3.84 13.59
CA LEU A 125 -4.43 4.57 12.70
C LEU A 125 -3.02 4.75 13.28
N ASP A 126 -2.88 4.86 14.61
CA ASP A 126 -1.57 5.03 15.25
C ASP A 126 -0.78 3.73 15.22
N GLU A 127 -1.44 2.61 15.53
CA GLU A 127 -0.88 1.27 15.37
C GLU A 127 -0.50 1.00 13.91
N ALA A 128 -1.35 1.40 12.96
CA ALA A 128 -1.07 1.26 11.53
C ALA A 128 0.19 2.01 11.09
N ARG A 129 0.38 3.26 11.55
CA ARG A 129 1.58 4.06 11.25
C ARG A 129 2.84 3.43 11.83
N LYS A 130 2.80 3.04 13.10
CA LYS A 130 3.94 2.38 13.75
C LYS A 130 4.33 1.08 13.05
N LEU A 131 3.33 0.30 12.64
CA LEU A 131 3.54 -0.93 11.87
C LEU A 131 4.18 -0.62 10.51
N ALA A 132 3.67 0.38 9.80
CA ALA A 132 4.19 0.84 8.51
C ALA A 132 5.65 1.27 8.60
N GLU A 133 5.96 2.19 9.53
CA GLU A 133 7.31 2.71 9.74
C GLU A 133 8.30 1.59 10.07
N LYS A 134 7.94 0.72 11.01
CA LYS A 134 8.80 -0.39 11.42
C LYS A 134 9.08 -1.35 10.27
N LYS A 135 8.03 -1.81 9.58
CA LYS A 135 8.14 -2.81 8.52
C LYS A 135 8.89 -2.27 7.31
N LEU A 136 8.63 -1.02 6.93
CA LEU A 136 9.35 -0.38 5.84
C LEU A 136 10.83 -0.20 6.21
N ALA A 137 11.14 0.29 7.43
CA ALA A 137 12.53 0.45 7.85
C ALA A 137 13.29 -0.88 7.86
N ASP A 138 12.68 -1.94 8.37
CA ASP A 138 13.24 -3.30 8.35
C ASP A 138 13.47 -3.79 6.91
N TRP A 139 12.49 -3.57 6.03
CA TRP A 139 12.57 -3.95 4.62
C TRP A 139 13.67 -3.19 3.86
N LEU A 140 13.72 -1.86 4.01
CA LEU A 140 14.74 -1.02 3.38
C LEU A 140 16.14 -1.41 3.84
N ARG A 141 16.32 -1.68 5.14
CA ARG A 141 17.60 -2.15 5.69
C ARG A 141 18.03 -3.48 5.06
N MET A 142 17.08 -4.41 4.91
CA MET A 142 17.35 -5.72 4.32
C MET A 142 17.66 -5.59 2.81
N ARG A 143 16.83 -4.86 2.06
CA ARG A 143 16.95 -4.67 0.60
C ARG A 143 18.21 -3.90 0.21
N ALA A 144 18.66 -2.97 1.05
CA ALA A 144 19.89 -2.21 0.81
C ALA A 144 21.17 -3.02 1.08
N ARG A 145 21.07 -4.20 1.70
CA ARG A 145 22.23 -5.00 2.10
C ARG A 145 22.95 -5.55 0.85
N PRO A 146 24.27 -5.35 0.73
CA PRO A 146 25.02 -5.88 -0.40
C PRO A 146 24.95 -7.40 -0.49
N THR A 147 24.93 -7.91 -1.72
CA THR A 147 25.01 -9.33 -2.04
C THR A 147 26.35 -9.63 -2.69
N CYS A 148 26.99 -10.72 -2.30
CA CYS A 148 28.20 -11.20 -2.98
C CYS A 148 27.79 -12.08 -4.15
N LEU A 149 28.14 -11.67 -5.37
CA LEU A 149 28.03 -12.47 -6.59
C LEU A 149 29.38 -13.09 -6.93
N ILE A 150 29.32 -14.31 -7.46
CA ILE A 150 30.48 -15.03 -8.00
C ILE A 150 30.38 -14.93 -9.52
N ASP A 151 31.26 -14.14 -10.13
CA ASP A 151 31.31 -13.90 -11.58
C ASP A 151 32.74 -13.50 -11.99
N ASP A 152 33.52 -14.45 -12.49
CA ASP A 152 34.96 -14.34 -12.79
C ASP A 152 35.79 -13.67 -11.66
N GLY A 153 35.46 -14.04 -10.42
CA GLY A 153 35.93 -13.39 -9.18
C GLY A 153 34.77 -13.19 -8.20
N TYR A 154 34.92 -12.24 -7.27
CA TYR A 154 33.87 -11.86 -6.32
C TYR A 154 33.47 -10.41 -6.55
N ALA A 155 32.17 -10.15 -6.67
CA ALA A 155 31.63 -8.80 -6.73
C ALA A 155 30.66 -8.58 -5.58
N LEU A 156 30.85 -7.51 -4.82
CA LEU A 156 29.81 -7.00 -3.93
C LEU A 156 28.91 -6.08 -4.75
N VAL A 157 27.64 -6.44 -4.81
CA VAL A 157 26.62 -5.69 -5.55
C VAL A 157 25.51 -5.23 -4.64
N ARG A 158 24.90 -4.10 -4.98
CA ARG A 158 23.59 -3.73 -4.47
C ARG A 158 22.56 -4.10 -5.53
N MET A 159 21.62 -4.95 -5.15
CA MET A 159 20.49 -5.31 -6.02
C MET A 159 19.64 -4.04 -6.31
N PRO A 160 18.93 -3.98 -7.45
CA PRO A 160 18.00 -2.89 -7.74
C PRO A 160 17.08 -2.60 -6.54
N GLN A 161 16.99 -1.35 -6.11
CA GLN A 161 16.08 -0.96 -5.01
C GLN A 161 14.66 -0.71 -5.53
N ARG A 162 14.51 -0.59 -6.85
CA ARG A 162 13.25 -0.50 -7.59
C ARG A 162 13.34 -1.30 -8.89
N PRO A 163 12.19 -1.66 -9.50
CA PRO A 163 12.15 -2.43 -10.75
C PRO A 163 12.77 -1.68 -11.94
N ASP A 164 12.78 -0.35 -11.91
CA ASP A 164 13.33 0.53 -12.94
C ASP A 164 14.81 0.89 -12.71
N GLN A 165 15.45 0.28 -11.71
CA GLN A 165 16.86 0.51 -11.40
C GLN A 165 17.72 -0.67 -11.85
N GLN A 166 19.00 -0.38 -12.12
CA GLN A 166 19.99 -1.40 -12.42
C GLN A 166 20.74 -1.81 -11.15
N MET A 167 21.30 -3.03 -11.19
CA MET A 167 22.22 -3.51 -10.18
C MET A 167 23.46 -2.63 -10.16
N GLU A 168 23.93 -2.28 -8.96
CA GLU A 168 25.13 -1.46 -8.75
C GLU A 168 26.28 -2.35 -8.27
N ILE A 169 27.45 -2.24 -8.90
CA ILE A 169 28.67 -2.91 -8.43
C ILE A 169 29.36 -1.98 -7.42
N LEU A 170 29.43 -2.42 -6.16
CA LEU A 170 30.06 -1.68 -5.07
C LEU A 170 31.57 -1.92 -5.01
N ALA A 171 31.99 -3.17 -5.23
CA ALA A 171 33.39 -3.56 -5.27
C ALA A 171 33.61 -4.84 -6.08
N ARG A 172 34.78 -4.95 -6.71
CA ARG A 172 35.32 -6.21 -7.25
C ARG A 172 36.47 -6.67 -6.35
N LEU A 173 36.50 -7.96 -6.06
CA LEU A 173 37.29 -8.55 -5.00
C LEU A 173 37.82 -9.91 -5.46
N ASP A 174 39.00 -10.25 -4.96
CA ASP A 174 39.72 -11.45 -5.39
C ASP A 174 39.42 -12.67 -4.51
N SER A 175 38.70 -12.50 -3.39
CA SER A 175 38.37 -13.59 -2.47
C SER A 175 37.11 -13.33 -1.62
N PRO A 176 36.48 -14.38 -1.06
CA PRO A 176 35.38 -14.23 -0.11
C PRO A 176 35.81 -13.53 1.19
N ALA A 177 37.06 -13.73 1.62
CA ALA A 177 37.59 -13.09 2.83
C ALA A 177 37.68 -11.57 2.67
N ALA A 178 38.08 -11.10 1.48
CA ALA A 178 38.06 -9.68 1.14
C ALA A 178 36.62 -9.12 1.13
N ALA A 179 35.64 -9.90 0.67
CA ALA A 179 34.23 -9.50 0.71
C ALA A 179 33.71 -9.36 2.13
N SER A 180 34.00 -10.32 3.01
CA SER A 180 33.64 -10.23 4.43
C SER A 180 34.31 -9.03 5.13
N ALA A 181 35.58 -8.76 4.83
CA ALA A 181 36.30 -7.60 5.37
C ALA A 181 35.67 -6.27 4.91
N TRP A 182 35.33 -6.17 3.62
CA TRP A 182 34.66 -5.00 3.06
C TRP A 182 33.30 -4.74 3.73
N LEU A 183 32.48 -5.79 3.90
CA LEU A 183 31.17 -5.67 4.55
C LEU A 183 31.30 -5.13 5.98
N LYS A 184 32.28 -5.63 6.74
CA LYS A 184 32.56 -5.18 8.10
C LYS A 184 33.04 -3.72 8.16
N GLU A 185 33.94 -3.34 7.27
CA GLU A 185 34.44 -1.96 7.17
C GLU A 185 33.30 -0.96 6.88
N HIS A 186 32.29 -1.38 6.11
CA HIS A 186 31.16 -0.55 5.71
C HIS A 186 29.90 -0.73 6.59
N GLY A 187 30.01 -1.46 7.72
CA GLY A 187 28.94 -1.60 8.71
C GLY A 187 27.76 -2.49 8.30
N PHE A 188 28.02 -3.52 7.50
CA PHE A 188 27.01 -4.51 7.05
C PHE A 188 27.11 -5.87 7.77
N ASP A 189 27.86 -5.95 8.88
CA ASP A 189 27.99 -7.14 9.73
C ASP A 189 26.74 -7.48 10.55
#